data_AF-A0A961VDX9-F1
#
_entry.id   AF-A0A961VDX9-F1
#
_cell.length_a   1.000
_cell.length_b   1.000
_cell.length_c   1.000
_cell.angle_alpha   90.00
_cell.angle_beta   90.00
_cell.angle_gamma   90.00
#
_symmetry.space_group_name_H-M   'P 1'
#
loop_
_entity.id
_entity.type
_entity.pdbx_description
1 polymer ?
#
loop_
_entity_poly.entity_id
_entity_poly.type
_entity_poly.pdbx_seq_one_letter_code
_entity_poly.pdbx_strand_id
1 'polypeptide(L)'
;MGGDLRALMCDRILSRQRITDEDVRALITVLLPDGIVDRDDAVPLFEINRVEAPPPDAWSHLFSELLIEFVNRQSGPDRIISPDTAEWLVNGLSLDGRIRTWHELDALLRMVEMARECPPVLPLFALRQARDAVVNGYGAARGGRPGLVATITGADIELVRRILMAPEDGRTMPVTRAEAEILFDMNDRTRETENHPSWVDLFVKAVSHYLLASCGYAVPHRRLMLGDTAPAILSGDPRGALDRLLAAGVNAATNAADLDVAFADTEETRWLSNRIARDGEMRDNERILLFVLRHGGVTLPASLQTLVDTAA
;
A
#
# COMPACT_ATOMS: atom_id res chain seq x y z
N MET A 1 35.57 -19.53 6.41
CA MET A 1 36.50 -18.41 6.21
C MET A 1 35.81 -17.14 5.72
N GLY A 2 34.82 -17.20 4.81
CA GLY A 2 34.01 -16.03 4.42
C GLY A 2 33.13 -15.46 5.54
N GLY A 3 32.46 -16.33 6.31
CA GLY A 3 31.60 -15.91 7.43
C GLY A 3 32.32 -15.15 8.56
N ASP A 4 33.53 -15.59 8.93
CA ASP A 4 34.33 -14.94 9.99
C ASP A 4 34.78 -13.53 9.58
N LEU A 5 35.14 -13.34 8.30
CA LEU A 5 35.55 -12.03 7.78
C LEU A 5 34.39 -11.04 7.76
N ARG A 6 33.19 -11.51 7.38
CA ARG A 6 31.96 -10.71 7.40
C ARG A 6 31.61 -10.24 8.81
N ALA A 7 31.65 -11.13 9.79
CA ALA A 7 31.37 -10.80 11.19
C ALA A 7 32.32 -9.72 11.71
N LEU A 8 33.63 -9.91 11.51
CA LEU A 8 34.66 -8.94 11.92
C LEU A 8 34.46 -7.56 11.28
N MET A 9 34.03 -7.51 10.01
CA MET A 9 33.75 -6.25 9.33
C MET A 9 32.51 -5.55 9.91
N CYS A 10 31.44 -6.30 10.19
CA CYS A 10 30.24 -5.74 10.82
C CYS A 10 30.57 -5.18 12.21
N ASP A 11 31.30 -5.94 13.03
CA ASP A 11 31.74 -5.50 14.36
C ASP A 11 32.59 -4.22 14.31
N ARG A 12 33.45 -4.09 13.30
CA ARG A 12 34.25 -2.87 13.08
C ARG A 12 33.38 -1.67 12.75
N ILE A 13 32.37 -1.83 11.90
CA ILE A 13 31.46 -0.75 11.50
C ILE A 13 30.58 -0.34 12.70
N LEU A 14 30.03 -1.32 13.41
CA LEU A 14 29.18 -1.12 14.59
C LEU A 14 29.96 -0.48 15.73
N SER A 15 31.18 -0.93 16.04
CA SER A 15 32.01 -0.31 17.08
C SER A 15 32.39 1.14 16.74
N ARG A 16 32.64 1.42 15.46
CA ARG A 16 32.94 2.78 14.99
C ARG A 16 31.70 3.69 14.96
N GLN A 17 30.49 3.14 14.98
CA GLN A 17 29.24 3.88 14.85
C GLN A 17 29.23 4.81 13.62
N ARG A 18 29.78 4.34 12.50
CA ARG A 18 29.69 5.00 11.19
C ARG A 18 29.93 3.99 10.08
N ILE A 19 29.30 4.16 8.91
CA ILE A 19 29.61 3.42 7.68
C ILE A 19 30.22 4.37 6.63
N THR A 20 31.25 3.94 5.90
CA THR A 20 31.84 4.72 4.80
C THR A 20 31.73 4.00 3.47
N ASP A 21 31.94 4.72 2.37
CA ASP A 21 31.94 4.14 1.02
C ASP A 21 32.98 3.01 0.84
N GLU A 22 34.07 3.05 1.61
CA GLU A 22 35.07 1.97 1.62
C GLU A 22 34.51 0.71 2.28
N ASP A 23 33.78 0.86 3.39
CA ASP A 23 33.11 -0.27 4.03
C ASP A 23 32.02 -0.84 3.13
N VAL A 24 31.25 0.00 2.42
CA VAL A 24 30.24 -0.46 1.45
C VAL A 24 30.92 -1.30 0.35
N ARG A 25 32.01 -0.81 -0.25
CA ARG A 25 32.77 -1.56 -1.27
C ARG A 25 33.34 -2.87 -0.75
N ALA A 26 33.84 -2.86 0.49
CA ALA A 26 34.38 -4.05 1.11
C ALA A 26 33.26 -5.07 1.43
N LEU A 27 32.11 -4.62 1.92
CA LEU A 27 30.93 -5.46 2.17
C LEU A 27 30.40 -6.08 0.87
N ILE A 28 30.34 -5.33 -0.23
CA ILE A 28 30.00 -5.87 -1.55
C ILE A 28 30.90 -7.06 -1.90
N THR A 29 32.22 -6.90 -1.72
CA THR A 29 33.20 -7.94 -2.06
C THR A 29 33.02 -9.20 -1.20
N VAL A 30 32.66 -9.05 0.06
CA VAL A 30 32.49 -10.16 1.01
C VAL A 30 31.09 -10.80 0.94
N LEU A 31 30.05 -10.03 0.62
CA LEU A 31 28.66 -10.49 0.60
C LEU A 31 28.23 -11.05 -0.76
N LEU A 32 28.74 -10.55 -1.88
CA LEU A 32 28.35 -11.03 -3.22
C LEU A 32 28.50 -12.56 -3.46
N PRO A 33 29.52 -13.25 -2.92
CA PRO A 33 29.68 -14.69 -3.18
C PRO A 33 28.53 -15.56 -2.66
N ASP A 34 28.04 -15.25 -1.45
CA ASP A 34 27.09 -16.11 -0.72
C ASP A 34 25.72 -15.43 -0.46
N GLY A 35 25.67 -14.09 -0.56
CA GLY A 35 24.50 -13.27 -0.21
C GLY A 35 24.18 -13.28 1.28
N ILE A 36 22.96 -12.84 1.62
CA ILE A 36 22.36 -13.11 2.94
C ILE A 36 21.62 -14.45 2.83
N VAL A 37 22.06 -15.44 3.59
CA VAL A 37 21.48 -16.79 3.54
C VAL A 37 20.37 -16.96 4.58
N ASP A 38 20.63 -16.51 5.81
CA ASP A 38 19.71 -16.63 6.94
C ASP A 38 19.46 -15.28 7.66
N ARG A 39 18.62 -15.32 8.71
CA ARG A 39 18.30 -14.11 9.47
C ARG A 39 19.47 -13.62 10.33
N ASP A 40 20.32 -14.52 10.80
CA ASP A 40 21.47 -14.16 11.64
C ASP A 40 22.48 -13.34 10.83
N ASP A 41 22.58 -13.59 9.52
CA ASP A 41 23.35 -12.80 8.57
C ASP A 41 22.77 -11.39 8.33
N ALA A 42 21.44 -11.26 8.39
CA ALA A 42 20.74 -10.00 8.14
C ALA A 42 20.73 -9.07 9.36
N VAL A 43 20.73 -9.62 10.58
CA VAL A 43 20.64 -8.85 11.84
C VAL A 43 21.72 -7.76 11.93
N PRO A 44 23.03 -8.05 11.72
CA PRO A 44 24.06 -7.02 11.76
C PRO A 44 23.86 -5.92 10.72
N LEU A 45 23.25 -6.22 9.57
CA LEU A 45 22.99 -5.24 8.51
C LEU A 45 21.88 -4.27 8.93
N PHE A 46 20.83 -4.75 9.60
CA PHE A 46 19.83 -3.86 10.21
C PHE A 46 20.45 -2.96 11.27
N GLU A 47 21.38 -3.48 12.08
CA GLU A 47 22.10 -2.67 13.06
C GLU A 47 22.98 -1.61 12.41
N ILE A 48 23.76 -1.98 11.38
CA ILE A 48 24.56 -1.03 10.60
C ILE A 48 23.66 0.04 9.97
N ASN A 49 22.50 -0.34 9.45
CA ASN A 49 21.55 0.62 8.88
C ASN A 49 20.98 1.62 9.91
N ARG A 50 21.11 1.34 11.21
CA ARG A 50 20.65 2.21 12.30
C ARG A 50 21.76 3.10 12.86
N VAL A 51 23.01 2.86 12.49
CA VAL A 51 24.18 3.57 13.02
C VAL A 51 24.19 5.06 12.66
N GLU A 52 23.78 5.40 11.43
CA GLU A 52 23.74 6.77 10.92
C GLU A 52 22.35 7.09 10.37
N ALA A 53 21.85 8.30 10.62
CA ALA A 53 20.52 8.74 10.20
C ALA A 53 20.57 10.14 9.55
N PRO A 54 20.30 10.27 8.23
CA PRO A 54 20.05 9.18 7.28
C PRO A 54 21.35 8.41 6.96
N PRO A 55 21.26 7.11 6.65
CA PRO A 55 22.41 6.35 6.16
C PRO A 55 22.93 6.90 4.81
N PRO A 56 24.21 6.68 4.47
CA PRO A 56 24.72 6.99 3.14
C PRO A 56 23.90 6.33 2.03
N ASP A 57 23.75 7.02 0.90
CA ASP A 57 22.94 6.57 -0.23
C ASP A 57 23.41 5.22 -0.81
N ALA A 58 24.73 5.07 -0.98
CA ALA A 58 25.34 3.83 -1.44
C ALA A 58 25.06 2.63 -0.50
N TRP A 59 25.02 2.88 0.81
CA TRP A 59 24.63 1.87 1.78
C TRP A 59 23.14 1.56 1.70
N SER A 60 22.29 2.59 1.65
CA SER A 60 20.83 2.43 1.55
C SER A 60 20.44 1.57 0.35
N HIS A 61 21.06 1.82 -0.80
CA HIS A 61 20.88 1.02 -2.00
C HIS A 61 21.33 -0.44 -1.80
N LEU A 62 22.56 -0.67 -1.31
CA LEU A 62 23.07 -2.03 -1.07
C LEU A 62 22.20 -2.81 -0.09
N PHE A 63 21.84 -2.19 1.04
CA PHE A 63 21.01 -2.79 2.06
C PHE A 63 19.65 -3.25 1.51
N SER A 64 18.99 -2.38 0.75
CA SER A 64 17.74 -2.69 0.07
C SER A 64 17.85 -3.87 -0.90
N GLU A 65 18.88 -3.90 -1.74
CA GLU A 65 19.09 -5.00 -2.69
C GLU A 65 19.34 -6.33 -1.97
N LEU A 66 20.14 -6.32 -0.90
CA LEU A 66 20.39 -7.51 -0.09
C LEU A 66 19.13 -8.03 0.60
N LEU A 67 18.26 -7.14 1.10
CA LEU A 67 16.97 -7.53 1.69
C LEU A 67 16.02 -8.16 0.66
N ILE A 68 15.94 -7.57 -0.54
CA ILE A 68 15.13 -8.14 -1.63
C ILE A 68 15.63 -9.54 -1.98
N GLU A 69 16.94 -9.70 -2.15
CA GLU A 69 17.56 -11.00 -2.44
C GLU A 69 17.27 -12.03 -1.34
N PHE A 70 17.43 -11.65 -0.08
CA PHE A 70 17.13 -12.50 1.07
C PHE A 70 15.68 -12.99 1.04
N VAL A 71 14.72 -12.07 0.90
CA VAL A 71 13.28 -12.42 0.92
C VAL A 71 12.91 -13.28 -0.28
N ASN A 72 13.47 -13.01 -1.46
CA ASN A 72 13.28 -13.85 -2.64
C ASN A 72 13.80 -15.28 -2.40
N ARG A 73 14.97 -15.42 -1.77
CA ARG A 73 15.53 -16.74 -1.41
C ARG A 73 14.65 -17.47 -0.39
N GLN A 74 14.18 -16.78 0.64
CA GLN A 74 13.28 -17.34 1.67
C GLN A 74 11.92 -17.74 1.11
N SER A 75 11.41 -16.99 0.11
CA SER A 75 10.11 -17.24 -0.52
C SER A 75 10.14 -18.40 -1.51
N GLY A 76 11.34 -18.85 -1.93
CA GLY A 76 11.53 -19.95 -2.86
C GLY A 76 10.92 -19.69 -4.26
N PRO A 77 10.84 -20.73 -5.11
CA PRO A 77 10.30 -20.61 -6.48
C PRO A 77 8.81 -20.25 -6.49
N ASP A 78 8.09 -20.52 -5.40
CA ASP A 78 6.67 -20.21 -5.26
C ASP A 78 6.38 -18.73 -5.01
N ARG A 79 7.39 -17.94 -4.61
CA ARG A 79 7.25 -16.51 -4.31
C ARG A 79 6.21 -16.24 -3.21
N ILE A 80 6.12 -17.12 -2.21
CA ILE A 80 5.24 -16.95 -1.06
C ILE A 80 6.04 -16.35 0.09
N ILE A 81 5.63 -15.17 0.55
CA ILE A 81 6.18 -14.59 1.78
C ILE A 81 5.41 -15.18 2.97
N SER A 82 6.10 -15.79 3.93
CA SER A 82 5.46 -16.32 5.14
C SER A 82 5.08 -15.20 6.12
N PRO A 83 4.05 -15.40 6.98
CA PRO A 83 3.71 -14.44 8.03
C PRO A 83 4.89 -14.10 8.97
N ASP A 84 5.69 -15.11 9.33
CA ASP A 84 6.88 -14.93 10.18
C ASP A 84 7.96 -14.08 9.49
N THR A 85 8.21 -14.28 8.18
CA THR A 85 9.12 -13.41 7.42
C THR A 85 8.58 -11.99 7.29
N ALA A 86 7.26 -11.84 7.10
CA ALA A 86 6.64 -10.52 7.04
C ALA A 86 6.75 -9.74 8.36
N GLU A 87 6.47 -10.38 9.50
CA GLU A 87 6.64 -9.75 10.82
C GLU A 87 8.09 -9.40 11.10
N TRP A 88 9.02 -10.30 10.78
CA TRP A 88 10.46 -10.05 10.90
C TRP A 88 10.90 -8.85 10.06
N LEU A 89 10.43 -8.72 8.81
CA LEU A 89 10.74 -7.57 7.95
C LEU A 89 10.23 -6.25 8.52
N VAL A 90 8.98 -6.22 9.02
CA VAL A 90 8.41 -4.99 9.61
C VAL A 90 9.21 -4.55 10.84
N ASN A 91 9.55 -5.47 11.73
CA ASN A 91 10.34 -5.18 12.93
C ASN A 91 11.80 -4.82 12.61
N GLY A 92 12.34 -5.35 11.51
CA GLY A 92 13.68 -5.02 11.02
C GLY A 92 13.75 -3.60 10.46
N LEU A 93 12.85 -3.30 9.52
CA LEU A 93 12.78 -2.01 8.81
C LEU A 93 12.34 -0.86 9.72
N SER A 94 11.67 -1.16 10.83
CA SER A 94 11.15 -0.13 11.72
C SER A 94 11.17 -0.51 13.20
N LEU A 95 11.63 0.43 14.02
CA LEU A 95 11.58 0.32 15.49
C LEU A 95 10.42 1.12 16.11
N ASP A 96 10.01 2.19 15.45
CA ASP A 96 9.00 3.15 15.91
C ASP A 96 7.75 3.18 15.01
N GLY A 97 7.63 2.20 14.10
CA GLY A 97 6.59 2.14 13.08
C GLY A 97 6.87 2.99 11.84
N ARG A 98 8.03 3.65 11.71
CA ARG A 98 8.46 4.39 10.52
C ARG A 98 9.65 3.73 9.79
N ILE A 99 9.59 3.75 8.47
CA ILE A 99 10.72 3.43 7.58
C ILE A 99 11.60 4.69 7.43
N ARG A 100 12.94 4.52 7.44
CA ARG A 100 13.88 5.64 7.45
C ARG A 100 14.11 6.24 6.07
N THR A 101 14.24 5.39 5.06
CA THR A 101 14.68 5.81 3.72
C THR A 101 13.69 5.39 2.64
N TRP A 102 13.69 6.14 1.52
CA TRP A 102 12.92 5.74 0.34
C TRP A 102 13.38 4.38 -0.20
N HIS A 103 14.69 4.09 -0.17
CA HIS A 103 15.22 2.80 -0.63
C HIS A 103 14.64 1.62 0.15
N GLU A 104 14.47 1.73 1.47
CA GLU A 104 13.85 0.70 2.31
C GLU A 104 12.36 0.50 1.95
N LEU A 105 11.62 1.61 1.77
CA LEU A 105 10.21 1.54 1.39
C LEU A 105 10.06 0.96 -0.02
N ASP A 106 10.87 1.38 -0.98
CA ASP A 106 10.85 0.86 -2.35
C ASP A 106 11.21 -0.62 -2.38
N ALA A 107 12.16 -1.07 -1.56
CA ALA A 107 12.48 -2.49 -1.41
C ALA A 107 11.29 -3.28 -0.88
N LEU A 108 10.62 -2.79 0.16
CA LEU A 108 9.39 -3.40 0.68
C LEU A 108 8.34 -3.55 -0.42
N LEU A 109 8.11 -2.50 -1.21
CA LEU A 109 7.13 -2.53 -2.31
C LEU A 109 7.51 -3.55 -3.38
N ARG A 110 8.77 -3.57 -3.82
CA ARG A 110 9.25 -4.55 -4.81
C ARG A 110 9.04 -5.98 -4.33
N MET A 111 9.32 -6.26 -3.05
CA MET A 111 9.10 -7.58 -2.46
C MET A 111 7.62 -7.97 -2.48
N VAL A 112 6.72 -7.03 -2.13
CA VAL A 112 5.26 -7.26 -2.16
C VAL A 112 4.74 -7.44 -3.60
N GLU A 113 5.29 -6.69 -4.55
CA GLU A 113 4.92 -6.75 -5.98
C GLU A 113 5.35 -8.06 -6.63
N MET A 114 6.54 -8.55 -6.31
CA MET A 114 7.08 -9.80 -6.87
C MET A 114 6.47 -11.05 -6.24
N ALA A 115 5.92 -10.94 -5.03
CA ALA A 115 5.31 -12.04 -4.32
C ALA A 115 4.03 -12.54 -5.01
N ARG A 116 3.90 -13.87 -5.10
CA ARG A 116 2.64 -14.53 -5.44
C ARG A 116 1.68 -14.53 -4.27
N GLU A 117 2.17 -14.71 -3.04
CA GLU A 117 1.31 -14.60 -1.87
C GLU A 117 2.04 -13.77 -0.83
N CYS A 118 1.34 -12.75 -0.30
CA CYS A 118 1.92 -11.78 0.61
C CYS A 118 0.98 -11.55 1.80
N PRO A 119 1.47 -11.70 3.04
CA PRO A 119 0.68 -11.40 4.22
C PRO A 119 0.24 -9.92 4.22
N PRO A 120 -1.04 -9.61 4.51
CA PRO A 120 -1.58 -8.25 4.42
C PRO A 120 -0.83 -7.21 5.25
N VAL A 121 -0.09 -7.64 6.28
CA VAL A 121 0.71 -6.75 7.13
C VAL A 121 1.72 -5.92 6.34
N LEU A 122 2.29 -6.44 5.25
CA LEU A 122 3.30 -5.73 4.44
C LEU A 122 2.70 -4.57 3.62
N PRO A 123 1.72 -4.79 2.72
CA PRO A 123 1.09 -3.69 2.00
C PRO A 123 0.39 -2.71 2.93
N LEU A 124 -0.24 -3.16 4.03
CA LEU A 124 -0.82 -2.27 5.03
C LEU A 124 0.24 -1.42 5.74
N PHE A 125 1.39 -2.00 6.06
CA PHE A 125 2.49 -1.25 6.65
C PHE A 125 3.00 -0.17 5.68
N ALA A 126 3.21 -0.51 4.40
CA ALA A 126 3.59 0.46 3.36
C ALA A 126 2.54 1.57 3.20
N LEU A 127 1.25 1.23 3.20
CA LEU A 127 0.15 2.21 3.08
C LEU A 127 0.12 3.17 4.28
N ARG A 128 0.42 2.68 5.49
CA ARG A 128 0.60 3.54 6.68
C ARG A 128 1.80 4.47 6.54
N GLN A 129 2.90 4.03 5.93
CA GLN A 129 4.04 4.92 5.65
C GLN A 129 3.64 6.06 4.71
N ALA A 130 2.88 5.75 3.65
CA ALA A 130 2.36 6.77 2.72
C ALA A 130 1.44 7.76 3.44
N ARG A 131 0.48 7.25 4.23
CA ARG A 131 -0.39 8.10 5.06
C ARG A 131 0.43 8.99 6.00
N ASP A 132 1.32 8.42 6.80
CA ASP A 132 2.07 9.17 7.80
C ASP A 132 2.93 10.26 7.14
N ALA A 133 3.46 10.00 5.94
CA ALA A 133 4.23 10.98 5.20
C ALA A 133 3.38 12.12 4.61
N VAL A 134 2.14 11.85 4.22
CA VAL A 134 1.16 12.86 3.84
C VAL A 134 0.78 13.72 5.04
N VAL A 135 0.38 13.07 6.14
CA VAL A 135 -0.11 13.73 7.35
C VAL A 135 0.95 14.62 7.97
N ASN A 136 2.18 14.11 8.09
CA ASN A 136 3.25 14.84 8.78
C ASN A 136 4.03 15.76 7.83
N GLY A 137 3.89 15.59 6.51
CA GLY A 137 4.68 16.31 5.51
C GLY A 137 6.13 15.85 5.38
N TYR A 138 6.56 14.76 6.03
CA TYR A 138 7.91 14.21 5.92
C TYR A 138 7.90 12.69 6.11
N GLY A 139 8.94 12.00 5.64
CA GLY A 139 9.12 10.56 5.82
C GLY A 139 9.77 9.90 4.59
N ALA A 140 9.99 8.58 4.66
CA ALA A 140 10.56 7.80 3.56
C ALA A 140 9.81 7.99 2.24
N ALA A 141 8.47 7.99 2.27
CA ALA A 141 7.60 8.20 1.10
C ALA A 141 7.75 9.59 0.45
N ARG A 142 8.35 10.57 1.14
CA ARG A 142 8.68 11.91 0.60
C ARG A 142 10.13 12.01 0.13
N GLY A 143 10.84 10.88 0.02
CA GLY A 143 12.28 10.88 -0.28
C GLY A 143 13.13 11.57 0.78
N GLY A 144 12.65 11.60 2.04
CA GLY A 144 13.32 12.30 3.14
C GLY A 144 13.27 13.82 3.08
N ARG A 145 12.59 14.41 2.08
CA ARG A 145 12.45 15.87 1.96
C ARG A 145 11.13 16.32 2.61
N PRO A 146 11.14 17.35 3.47
CA PRO A 146 9.91 17.96 3.95
C PRO A 146 9.10 18.52 2.77
N GLY A 147 7.82 18.20 2.75
CA GLY A 147 6.81 18.73 1.84
C GLY A 147 5.68 19.40 2.61
N LEU A 148 4.57 19.66 1.92
CA LEU A 148 3.38 20.22 2.54
C LEU A 148 2.76 19.22 3.52
N VAL A 149 2.46 19.72 4.72
CA VAL A 149 1.80 18.96 5.80
C VAL A 149 0.33 18.76 5.44
N ALA A 150 -0.17 17.55 5.64
CA ALA A 150 -1.56 17.19 5.40
C ALA A 150 -2.04 17.46 3.96
N THR A 151 -1.14 17.41 2.97
CA THR A 151 -1.49 17.60 1.54
C THR A 151 -1.08 16.39 0.72
N ILE A 152 -2.02 15.86 -0.04
CA ILE A 152 -1.80 14.75 -0.97
C ILE A 152 -1.29 15.31 -2.29
N THR A 153 -0.10 14.89 -2.69
CA THR A 153 0.56 15.25 -3.95
C THR A 153 0.39 14.13 -4.98
N GLY A 154 0.71 14.42 -6.25
CA GLY A 154 0.71 13.40 -7.30
C GLY A 154 1.63 12.22 -7.01
N ALA A 155 2.77 12.44 -6.34
CA ALA A 155 3.68 11.37 -5.94
C ALA A 155 3.08 10.45 -4.87
N ASP A 156 2.28 11.01 -3.94
CA ASP A 156 1.58 10.19 -2.93
C ASP A 156 0.49 9.35 -3.58
N ILE A 157 -0.21 9.91 -4.56
CA ILE A 157 -1.24 9.19 -5.33
C ILE A 157 -0.62 8.00 -6.05
N GLU A 158 0.51 8.20 -6.72
CA GLU A 158 1.21 7.12 -7.42
C GLU A 158 1.69 6.04 -6.45
N LEU A 159 2.24 6.44 -5.31
CA LEU A 159 2.66 5.50 -4.26
C LEU A 159 1.49 4.69 -3.70
N VAL A 160 0.39 5.35 -3.34
CA VAL A 160 -0.83 4.68 -2.83
C VAL A 160 -1.40 3.74 -3.88
N ARG A 161 -1.44 4.18 -5.15
CA ARG A 161 -1.90 3.35 -6.27
C ARG A 161 -1.04 2.09 -6.41
N ARG A 162 0.28 2.26 -6.42
CA ARG A 162 1.27 1.17 -6.47
C ARG A 162 1.04 0.16 -5.34
N ILE A 163 0.87 0.63 -4.10
CA ILE A 163 0.63 -0.22 -2.94
C ILE A 163 -0.69 -1.01 -3.07
N LEU A 164 -1.78 -0.33 -3.40
CA LEU A 164 -3.10 -0.96 -3.52
C LEU A 164 -3.14 -1.99 -4.64
N MET A 165 -2.33 -1.85 -5.69
CA MET A 165 -2.30 -2.77 -6.83
C MET A 165 -1.41 -4.00 -6.63
N ALA A 166 -0.68 -4.11 -5.52
CA ALA A 166 0.15 -5.27 -5.19
C ALA A 166 -0.63 -6.22 -4.24
N PRO A 167 -0.62 -7.57 -4.43
CA PRO A 167 0.33 -8.40 -5.21
C PRO A 167 -0.13 -8.75 -6.65
N GLU A 168 0.76 -9.36 -7.44
CA GLU A 168 0.57 -9.71 -8.86
C GLU A 168 -0.17 -11.05 -9.11
N ASP A 169 -0.72 -11.70 -8.09
CA ASP A 169 -1.06 -13.13 -8.13
C ASP A 169 -2.26 -13.53 -8.98
N GLY A 170 -2.80 -12.62 -9.79
CA GLY A 170 -3.88 -12.85 -10.73
C GLY A 170 -5.22 -13.13 -10.07
N ARG A 171 -5.27 -13.20 -8.72
CA ARG A 171 -6.51 -13.29 -7.96
C ARG A 171 -7.10 -11.90 -7.83
N THR A 172 -8.37 -11.76 -8.17
CA THR A 172 -9.12 -10.55 -7.86
C THR A 172 -9.32 -10.47 -6.34
N MET A 173 -8.39 -9.80 -5.66
CA MET A 173 -8.56 -9.42 -4.25
C MET A 173 -9.20 -8.03 -4.20
N PRO A 174 -10.44 -7.90 -3.67
CA PRO A 174 -11.04 -6.60 -3.43
C PRO A 174 -10.17 -5.74 -2.53
N VAL A 175 -10.29 -4.41 -2.62
CA VAL A 175 -9.75 -3.52 -1.57
C VAL A 175 -10.31 -4.00 -0.25
N THR A 176 -9.48 -4.10 0.79
CA THR A 176 -9.87 -4.61 2.10
C THR A 176 -10.38 -3.48 2.99
N ARG A 177 -11.12 -3.82 4.04
CA ARG A 177 -11.54 -2.84 5.06
C ARG A 177 -10.35 -2.09 5.68
N ALA A 178 -9.25 -2.79 5.95
CA ALA A 178 -8.06 -2.18 6.55
C ALA A 178 -7.40 -1.15 5.60
N GLU A 179 -7.37 -1.41 4.29
CA GLU A 179 -6.89 -0.44 3.30
C GLU A 179 -7.86 0.74 3.18
N ALA A 180 -9.17 0.46 3.08
CA ALA A 180 -10.19 1.49 3.00
C ALA A 180 -10.15 2.43 4.21
N GLU A 181 -9.97 1.90 5.42
CA GLU A 181 -9.83 2.71 6.64
C GLU A 181 -8.62 3.64 6.57
N ILE A 182 -7.48 3.21 6.01
CA ILE A 182 -6.31 4.09 5.83
C ILE A 182 -6.60 5.19 4.80
N LEU A 183 -7.30 4.88 3.70
CA LEU A 183 -7.71 5.88 2.71
C LEU A 183 -8.67 6.91 3.32
N PHE A 184 -9.62 6.47 4.15
CA PHE A 184 -10.48 7.37 4.91
C PHE A 184 -9.68 8.21 5.91
N ASP A 185 -8.71 7.65 6.65
CA ASP A 185 -7.84 8.40 7.57
C ASP A 185 -7.00 9.47 6.83
N MET A 186 -6.50 9.15 5.63
CA MET A 186 -5.84 10.13 4.76
C MET A 186 -6.80 11.25 4.34
N ASN A 187 -7.96 10.87 3.79
CA ASN A 187 -9.01 11.81 3.39
C ASN A 187 -9.48 12.70 4.55
N ASP A 188 -9.48 12.14 5.75
CA ASP A 188 -9.94 12.83 6.94
C ASP A 188 -8.96 13.93 7.36
N ARG A 189 -7.67 13.58 7.36
CA ARG A 189 -6.58 14.44 7.82
C ARG A 189 -6.17 15.51 6.81
N THR A 190 -6.50 15.37 5.53
CA THR A 190 -6.09 16.32 4.47
C THR A 190 -7.18 17.30 4.03
N ARG A 191 -8.26 17.41 4.82
CA ARG A 191 -9.47 18.20 4.50
C ARG A 191 -9.21 19.68 4.21
N GLU A 192 -8.36 20.32 5.00
CA GLU A 192 -8.12 21.77 4.94
C GLU A 192 -7.15 22.19 3.84
N THR A 193 -6.72 21.26 2.98
CA THR A 193 -5.67 21.51 2.00
C THR A 193 -6.13 21.21 0.59
N GLU A 194 -5.49 21.87 -0.37
CA GLU A 194 -5.70 21.62 -1.78
C GLU A 194 -4.96 20.36 -2.20
N ASN A 195 -5.63 19.21 -2.05
CA ASN A 195 -5.12 17.93 -2.51
C ASN A 195 -5.04 17.88 -4.03
N HIS A 196 -4.10 17.08 -4.54
CA HIS A 196 -3.99 16.83 -5.96
C HIS A 196 -5.32 16.30 -6.53
N PRO A 197 -5.83 16.83 -7.67
CA PRO A 197 -7.18 16.52 -8.17
C PRO A 197 -7.49 15.03 -8.37
N SER A 198 -6.48 14.24 -8.71
CA SER A 198 -6.61 12.78 -8.89
C SER A 198 -6.87 12.01 -7.60
N TRP A 199 -6.75 12.63 -6.41
CA TRP A 199 -7.03 11.96 -5.14
C TRP A 199 -8.48 11.49 -5.05
N VAL A 200 -9.41 12.34 -5.48
CA VAL A 200 -10.84 12.04 -5.46
C VAL A 200 -11.16 10.82 -6.32
N ASP A 201 -10.57 10.75 -7.51
CA ASP A 201 -10.75 9.61 -8.42
C ASP A 201 -10.25 8.30 -7.80
N LEU A 202 -9.02 8.30 -7.25
CA LEU A 202 -8.45 7.12 -6.61
C LEU A 202 -9.27 6.67 -5.39
N PHE A 203 -9.65 7.63 -4.53
CA PHE A 203 -10.45 7.38 -3.33
C PHE A 203 -11.81 6.74 -3.69
N VAL A 204 -12.56 7.37 -4.60
CA VAL A 204 -13.89 6.89 -4.99
C VAL A 204 -13.78 5.52 -5.66
N LYS A 205 -12.80 5.29 -6.53
CA LYS A 205 -12.58 3.98 -7.16
C LYS A 205 -12.27 2.89 -6.12
N ALA A 206 -11.34 3.16 -5.19
CA ALA A 206 -10.92 2.19 -4.19
C ALA A 206 -12.05 1.84 -3.20
N VAL A 207 -12.79 2.84 -2.72
CA VAL A 207 -13.90 2.61 -1.78
C VAL A 207 -15.10 1.96 -2.48
N SER A 208 -15.40 2.33 -3.72
CA SER A 208 -16.43 1.63 -4.52
C SER A 208 -16.05 0.18 -4.77
N HIS A 209 -14.77 -0.10 -5.06
CA HIS A 209 -14.26 -1.44 -5.25
C HIS A 209 -14.43 -2.33 -4.00
N TYR A 210 -14.10 -1.79 -2.82
CA TYR A 210 -14.37 -2.46 -1.53
C TYR A 210 -15.86 -2.71 -1.34
N LEU A 211 -16.68 -1.66 -1.47
CA LEU A 211 -18.11 -1.74 -1.18
C LEU A 211 -18.82 -2.76 -2.07
N LEU A 212 -18.58 -2.69 -3.38
CA LEU A 212 -19.27 -3.55 -4.34
C LEU A 212 -18.92 -5.02 -4.08
N ALA A 213 -17.66 -5.32 -3.78
CA ALA A 213 -17.26 -6.65 -3.38
C ALA A 213 -17.91 -7.10 -2.05
N SER A 214 -18.02 -6.22 -1.06
CA SER A 214 -18.73 -6.50 0.21
C SER A 214 -20.23 -6.73 0.03
N CYS A 215 -20.82 -6.13 -1.01
CA CYS A 215 -22.19 -6.40 -1.44
C CYS A 215 -22.28 -7.67 -2.30
N GLY A 216 -21.18 -8.37 -2.61
CA GLY A 216 -21.20 -9.59 -3.41
C GLY A 216 -21.20 -9.38 -4.93
N TYR A 217 -20.99 -8.15 -5.42
CA TYR A 217 -20.76 -7.91 -6.83
C TYR A 217 -19.41 -8.46 -7.27
N ALA A 218 -19.36 -8.99 -8.49
CA ALA A 218 -18.11 -9.26 -9.17
C ALA A 218 -17.43 -7.92 -9.51
N VAL A 219 -16.21 -7.73 -9.00
CA VAL A 219 -15.42 -6.53 -9.23
C VAL A 219 -14.21 -6.83 -10.13
N PRO A 220 -13.75 -5.86 -10.95
CA PRO A 220 -12.55 -6.02 -11.75
C PRO A 220 -11.28 -6.18 -10.90
N HIS A 221 -10.19 -6.69 -11.48
CA HIS A 221 -8.90 -6.71 -10.82
C HIS A 221 -8.44 -5.28 -10.45
N ARG A 222 -7.76 -5.12 -9.30
CA ARG A 222 -7.35 -3.80 -8.78
C ARG A 222 -6.57 -2.95 -9.80
N ARG A 223 -5.70 -3.57 -10.62
CA ARG A 223 -4.96 -2.88 -11.69
C ARG A 223 -5.86 -2.26 -12.77
N LEU A 224 -6.99 -2.89 -13.08
CA LEU A 224 -7.96 -2.36 -14.02
C LEU A 224 -8.82 -1.28 -13.35
N MET A 225 -9.19 -1.47 -12.09
CA MET A 225 -10.01 -0.53 -11.34
C MET A 225 -9.25 0.75 -10.96
N LEU A 226 -8.00 0.60 -10.53
CA LEU A 226 -7.17 1.61 -9.90
C LEU A 226 -5.95 1.97 -10.76
N GLY A 227 -5.82 1.50 -12.00
CA GLY A 227 -4.69 1.88 -12.86
C GLY A 227 -4.84 3.31 -13.42
N ASP A 228 -3.76 3.88 -13.95
CA ASP A 228 -3.80 5.20 -14.60
C ASP A 228 -4.59 5.20 -15.91
N THR A 229 -4.69 4.05 -16.57
CA THR A 229 -5.49 3.86 -17.78
C THR A 229 -6.97 3.63 -17.49
N ALA A 230 -7.34 3.46 -16.22
CA ALA A 230 -8.73 3.30 -15.81
C ALA A 230 -9.49 4.61 -16.10
N PRO A 231 -10.69 4.55 -16.73
CA PRO A 231 -11.51 5.73 -16.97
C PRO A 231 -11.64 6.56 -15.70
N ALA A 232 -11.34 7.87 -15.76
CA ALA A 232 -11.52 8.73 -14.61
C ALA A 232 -13.03 8.87 -14.32
N ILE A 233 -13.41 8.65 -13.06
CA ILE A 233 -14.79 8.79 -12.61
C ILE A 233 -15.24 10.24 -12.76
N LEU A 234 -14.33 11.20 -12.57
CA LEU A 234 -14.67 12.62 -12.66
C LEU A 234 -14.60 13.21 -14.07
N SER A 235 -14.18 12.45 -15.08
CA SER A 235 -14.14 12.96 -16.46
C SER A 235 -15.46 12.68 -17.19
N GLY A 236 -16.40 13.61 -17.12
CA GLY A 236 -17.64 13.57 -17.90
C GLY A 236 -18.79 12.92 -17.15
N ASP A 237 -19.09 11.65 -17.44
CA ASP A 237 -20.20 10.89 -16.85
C ASP A 237 -19.68 9.90 -15.79
N PRO A 238 -19.76 10.25 -14.48
CA PRO A 238 -19.24 9.41 -13.41
C PRO A 238 -19.93 8.05 -13.33
N ARG A 239 -21.21 8.00 -13.67
CA ARG A 239 -21.98 6.76 -13.76
C ARG A 239 -21.42 5.88 -14.86
N GLY A 240 -21.37 6.40 -16.09
CA GLY A 240 -20.87 5.63 -17.22
C GLY A 240 -19.43 5.17 -17.03
N ALA A 241 -18.60 5.92 -16.30
CA ALA A 241 -17.24 5.51 -15.95
C ALA A 241 -17.22 4.29 -15.02
N LEU A 242 -18.01 4.29 -13.95
CA LEU A 242 -18.13 3.15 -13.05
C LEU A 242 -18.78 1.95 -13.76
N ASP A 243 -19.85 2.15 -14.52
CA ASP A 243 -20.54 1.10 -15.26
C ASP A 243 -19.57 0.39 -16.23
N ARG A 244 -18.72 1.14 -16.94
CA ARG A 244 -17.68 0.57 -17.83
C ARG A 244 -16.63 -0.22 -17.06
N LEU A 245 -16.20 0.26 -15.90
CA LEU A 245 -15.24 -0.44 -15.04
C LEU A 245 -15.82 -1.76 -14.51
N LEU A 246 -17.07 -1.74 -14.04
CA LEU A 246 -17.75 -2.93 -13.54
C LEU A 246 -18.04 -3.92 -14.65
N ALA A 247 -18.52 -3.46 -15.82
CA ALA A 247 -18.72 -4.32 -16.98
C ALA A 247 -17.41 -4.99 -17.44
N ALA A 248 -16.28 -4.29 -17.36
CA ALA A 248 -14.97 -4.89 -17.65
C ALA A 248 -14.56 -5.96 -16.62
N GLY A 249 -14.99 -5.82 -15.35
CA GLY A 249 -14.82 -6.85 -14.32
C GLY A 249 -15.73 -8.07 -14.53
N VAL A 250 -17.00 -7.85 -14.88
CA VAL A 250 -17.97 -8.91 -15.17
C VAL A 250 -17.58 -9.73 -16.40
N ASN A 251 -17.03 -9.10 -17.44
CA ASN A 251 -16.52 -9.84 -18.61
C ASN A 251 -15.28 -10.71 -18.29
N ALA A 252 -14.57 -10.45 -17.18
CA ALA A 252 -13.46 -11.26 -16.70
C ALA A 252 -13.90 -12.38 -15.73
N ALA A 253 -15.05 -12.23 -15.06
CA ALA A 253 -15.64 -13.22 -14.17
C ALA A 253 -16.81 -13.93 -14.86
N THR A 254 -16.60 -15.14 -15.36
CA THR A 254 -17.69 -15.93 -15.99
C THR A 254 -18.95 -15.98 -15.13
N ASN A 255 -20.06 -15.54 -15.75
CA ASN A 255 -21.46 -15.63 -15.35
C ASN A 255 -21.88 -14.98 -14.01
N ALA A 256 -22.22 -13.69 -14.06
CA ALA A 256 -23.19 -13.12 -13.12
C ALA A 256 -24.61 -13.37 -13.65
N ALA A 257 -25.15 -14.57 -13.37
CA ALA A 257 -26.58 -14.84 -13.52
C ALA A 257 -27.33 -14.23 -12.33
N ASP A 258 -28.46 -13.59 -12.62
CA ASP A 258 -29.56 -13.18 -11.73
C ASP A 258 -29.24 -13.07 -10.23
N LEU A 259 -28.95 -11.86 -9.77
CA LEU A 259 -29.00 -11.52 -8.35
C LEU A 259 -30.17 -10.57 -8.08
N ASP A 260 -31.39 -11.10 -8.19
CA ASP A 260 -32.58 -10.53 -7.56
C ASP A 260 -32.63 -10.96 -6.08
N VAL A 261 -31.54 -10.67 -5.36
CA VAL A 261 -31.39 -10.96 -3.93
C VAL A 261 -31.22 -9.63 -3.24
N ALA A 262 -32.14 -9.29 -2.33
CA ALA A 262 -31.96 -8.16 -1.43
C ALA A 262 -30.62 -8.32 -0.70
N PHE A 263 -29.66 -7.43 -0.97
CA PHE A 263 -28.37 -7.45 -0.29
C PHE A 263 -28.61 -7.14 1.19
N ALA A 264 -28.41 -8.14 2.04
CA ALA A 264 -28.51 -7.97 3.48
C ALA A 264 -27.42 -7.02 3.97
N ASP A 265 -27.73 -6.21 4.99
CA ASP A 265 -26.72 -5.44 5.68
C ASP A 265 -25.70 -6.39 6.32
N THR A 266 -24.48 -6.42 5.80
CA THR A 266 -23.36 -7.16 6.36
C THR A 266 -22.67 -6.31 7.44
N GLU A 267 -21.71 -6.90 8.16
CA GLU A 267 -20.85 -6.11 9.04
C GLU A 267 -20.12 -5.00 8.27
N GLU A 268 -19.68 -5.30 7.05
CA GLU A 268 -18.88 -4.39 6.22
C GLU A 268 -19.68 -3.22 5.67
N THR A 269 -20.93 -3.44 5.27
CA THR A 269 -21.80 -2.37 4.76
C THR A 269 -22.25 -1.45 5.89
N ARG A 270 -22.48 -2.00 7.09
CA ARG A 270 -22.73 -1.22 8.31
C ARG A 270 -21.51 -0.44 8.75
N TRP A 271 -20.31 -1.03 8.70
CA TRP A 271 -19.07 -0.29 8.97
C TRP A 271 -18.92 0.89 8.01
N LEU A 272 -19.08 0.67 6.70
CA LEU A 272 -18.90 1.73 5.71
C LEU A 272 -19.94 2.84 5.89
N SER A 273 -21.20 2.46 6.14
CA SER A 273 -22.28 3.40 6.44
C SER A 273 -21.93 4.27 7.66
N ASN A 274 -21.44 3.68 8.74
CA ASN A 274 -21.02 4.44 9.92
C ASN A 274 -19.72 5.23 9.70
N ARG A 275 -18.89 4.83 8.73
CA ARG A 275 -17.60 5.46 8.45
C ARG A 275 -17.74 6.72 7.61
N ILE A 276 -18.65 6.68 6.62
CA ILE A 276 -19.01 7.83 5.79
C ILE A 276 -19.76 8.84 6.66
N ALA A 277 -19.37 10.11 6.61
CA ALA A 277 -19.97 11.19 7.42
C ALA A 277 -19.94 10.94 8.94
N ARG A 278 -18.94 10.18 9.42
CA ARG A 278 -18.75 9.85 10.85
C ARG A 278 -18.67 11.08 11.76
N ASP A 279 -18.12 12.18 11.23
CA ASP A 279 -17.95 13.46 11.92
C ASP A 279 -19.18 14.37 11.80
N GLY A 280 -20.28 13.89 11.20
CA GLY A 280 -21.51 14.65 10.98
C GLY A 280 -21.43 15.62 9.80
N GLU A 281 -20.28 15.74 9.14
CA GLU A 281 -20.10 16.56 7.94
C GLU A 281 -19.70 15.67 6.76
N MET A 282 -20.59 15.54 5.78
CA MET A 282 -20.25 14.81 4.56
C MET A 282 -19.20 15.58 3.77
N ARG A 283 -18.10 14.92 3.41
CA ARG A 283 -16.98 15.52 2.67
C ARG A 283 -17.22 15.47 1.17
N ASP A 284 -16.55 16.31 0.40
CA ASP A 284 -16.75 16.35 -1.07
C ASP A 284 -16.46 15.00 -1.74
N ASN A 285 -15.40 14.32 -1.31
CA ASN A 285 -15.07 12.98 -1.82
C ASN A 285 -16.12 11.92 -1.43
N GLU A 286 -16.72 12.05 -0.25
CA GLU A 286 -17.80 11.17 0.21
C GLU A 286 -19.11 11.46 -0.52
N ARG A 287 -19.43 12.73 -0.78
CA ARG A 287 -20.56 13.14 -1.63
C ARG A 287 -20.43 12.57 -3.03
N ILE A 288 -19.25 12.67 -3.63
CA ILE A 288 -18.97 12.11 -4.95
C ILE A 288 -19.10 10.59 -4.93
N LEU A 289 -18.58 9.92 -3.89
CA LEU A 289 -18.77 8.48 -3.71
C LEU A 289 -20.26 8.11 -3.68
N LEU A 290 -21.06 8.76 -2.84
CA LEU A 290 -22.51 8.48 -2.76
C LEU A 290 -23.23 8.83 -4.05
N PHE A 291 -22.86 9.91 -4.72
CA PHE A 291 -23.40 10.28 -6.03
C PHE A 291 -23.14 9.18 -7.07
N VAL A 292 -21.91 8.67 -7.12
CA VAL A 292 -21.52 7.60 -8.04
C VAL A 292 -22.29 6.31 -7.73
N LEU A 293 -22.41 5.94 -6.45
CA LEU A 293 -23.14 4.74 -6.04
C LEU A 293 -24.64 4.82 -6.34
N ARG A 294 -25.25 5.99 -6.10
CA ARG A 294 -26.67 6.24 -6.42
C ARG A 294 -26.99 6.05 -7.89
N HIS A 295 -26.10 6.53 -8.76
CA HIS A 295 -26.36 6.57 -10.18
C HIS A 295 -25.76 5.36 -10.93
N GLY A 296 -24.82 4.62 -10.33
CA GLY A 296 -24.11 3.48 -10.92
C GLY A 296 -24.93 2.21 -11.13
N GLY A 297 -26.27 2.27 -11.06
CA GLY A 297 -27.14 1.13 -11.35
C GLY A 297 -26.96 -0.08 -10.43
N VAL A 298 -26.34 0.10 -9.26
CA VAL A 298 -26.12 -0.93 -8.25
C VAL A 298 -27.21 -0.87 -7.19
N THR A 299 -27.64 -2.04 -6.73
CA THR A 299 -28.56 -2.19 -5.61
C THR A 299 -27.74 -2.18 -4.33
N LEU A 300 -28.08 -1.26 -3.42
CA LEU A 300 -27.37 -1.10 -2.16
C LEU A 300 -28.18 -1.71 -0.99
N PRO A 301 -27.50 -2.24 0.04
CA PRO A 301 -28.14 -2.57 1.31
C PRO A 301 -28.81 -1.35 1.95
N ALA A 302 -29.81 -1.60 2.81
CA ALA A 302 -30.66 -0.55 3.38
C ALA A 302 -29.90 0.54 4.14
N SER A 303 -28.84 0.18 4.88
CA SER A 303 -28.03 1.15 5.63
C SER A 303 -27.34 2.16 4.72
N LEU A 304 -26.86 1.72 3.56
CA LEU A 304 -26.19 2.58 2.57
C LEU A 304 -27.19 3.32 1.70
N GLN A 305 -28.32 2.70 1.35
CA GLN A 305 -29.39 3.37 0.61
C GLN A 305 -29.91 4.58 1.38
N THR A 306 -30.09 4.45 2.70
CA THR A 306 -30.51 5.55 3.57
C THR A 306 -29.53 6.74 3.51
N LEU A 307 -28.22 6.47 3.52
CA LEU A 307 -27.20 7.52 3.41
C LEU A 307 -27.21 8.18 2.03
N VAL A 308 -27.32 7.39 0.97
CA VAL A 308 -27.43 7.90 -0.40
C VAL A 308 -28.65 8.82 -0.56
N ASP A 309 -29.78 8.45 0.04
CA ASP A 309 -31.01 9.24 -0.01
C ASP A 309 -30.91 10.51 0.85
N THR A 310 -30.16 10.48 1.95
CA THR A 310 -29.94 11.64 2.84
C THR A 310 -28.91 12.63 2.30
N ALA A 311 -27.95 12.15 1.50
CA ALA A 311 -26.93 12.97 0.86
C ALA A 311 -27.44 13.80 -0.34
N ALA A 312 -28.67 13.52 -0.79
CA ALA A 312 -29.37 14.13 -1.92
C ALA A 312 -29.93 15.51 -1.58
#